data_AF-A0A1H0JM73-F1
#
_entry.id   AF-A0A1H0JM73-F1
#
_cell.length_a   1.000
_cell.length_b   1.000
_cell.length_c   1.000
_cell.angle_alpha   90.00
_cell.angle_beta   90.00
_cell.angle_gamma   90.00
#
_symmetry.space_group_name_H-M   'P 1'
#
loop_
_entity.id
_entity.type
_entity.pdbx_description
1 polymer ?
#
loop_
_entity_poly.entity_id
_entity_poly.type
_entity_poly.pdbx_seq_one_letter_code
_entity_poly.pdbx_strand_id
1 'polypeptide(L)' 'MSDKLNALLERRKAHQRTLIIAMAEHDGLPAGSALRQVAELENVIAAVEAVVGEEAERARRQ' A
#
# COMPACT_ATOMS: atom_id res chain seq x y z
N MET A 1 -11.77 5.12 -13.96
CA MET A 1 -10.39 5.29 -13.42
C MET A 1 -10.31 4.81 -11.98
N SER A 2 -11.26 5.24 -11.13
CA SER A 2 -11.35 4.86 -9.71
C SER A 2 -11.20 3.35 -9.44
N ASP A 3 -11.90 2.48 -10.19
CA ASP A 3 -11.83 1.02 -9.98
C ASP A 3 -10.43 0.43 -10.19
N LYS A 4 -9.66 0.97 -11.15
CA LYS A 4 -8.28 0.51 -11.41
C LYS A 4 -7.32 0.95 -10.31
N LEU A 5 -7.52 2.14 -9.76
CA LEU A 5 -6.73 2.66 -8.63
C LEU A 5 -7.05 1.90 -7.35
N ASN A 6 -8.33 1.63 -7.08
CA ASN A 6 -8.76 0.80 -5.95
C ASN A 6 -8.19 -0.63 -6.07
N ALA A 7 -8.26 -1.24 -7.25
CA ALA A 7 -7.67 -2.55 -7.47
C ALA A 7 -6.14 -2.55 -7.28
N LEU A 8 -5.45 -1.48 -7.66
CA LEU A 8 -4.01 -1.32 -7.39
C LEU A 8 -3.74 -1.22 -5.88
N LEU A 9 -4.50 -0.38 -5.17
CA LEU A 9 -4.40 -0.17 -3.73
C LEU A 9 -4.55 -1.49 -2.96
N GLU A 10 -5.59 -2.26 -3.29
CA GLU A 10 -5.83 -3.57 -2.66
C GLU A 10 -4.66 -4.54 -2.88
N ARG A 11 -4.11 -4.61 -4.11
CA ARG A 11 -2.93 -5.44 -4.38
C ARG A 11 -1.69 -4.98 -3.61
N ARG A 12 -1.53 -3.68 -3.33
CA ARG A 12 -0.41 -3.16 -2.53
C ARG A 12 -0.59 -3.47 -1.05
N LYS A 13 -1.78 -3.25 -0.49
CA LYS A 13 -2.12 -3.60 0.91
C LYS A 13 -1.98 -5.10 1.17
N ALA A 14 -2.42 -5.95 0.23
CA ALA A 14 -2.25 -7.39 0.33
C ALA A 14 -0.77 -7.81 0.34
N HIS A 15 0.06 -7.20 -0.51
CA HIS A 15 1.50 -7.45 -0.53
C HIS A 15 2.18 -6.99 0.77
N GLN A 16 1.84 -5.80 1.27
CA GLN A 16 2.35 -5.29 2.54
C GLN A 16 2.01 -6.23 3.70
N ARG A 17 0.75 -6.68 3.78
CA ARG A 17 0.30 -7.65 4.78
C ARG A 17 1.11 -8.95 4.71
N THR A 18 1.38 -9.45 3.50
CA THR A 18 2.18 -10.66 3.30
C THR A 18 3.61 -10.48 3.84
N LEU A 19 4.25 -9.35 3.55
CA LEU A 19 5.59 -9.04 4.07
C LEU A 19 5.60 -8.94 5.60
N ILE A 20 4.60 -8.26 6.19
CA ILE A 20 4.49 -8.12 7.64
C ILE A 20 4.29 -9.47 8.32
N ILE A 21 3.44 -10.34 7.76
CA ILE A 21 3.24 -11.70 8.29
C ILE A 21 4.53 -12.50 8.20
N ALA A 22 5.23 -12.49 7.06
CA ALA A 22 6.49 -13.20 6.90
C ALA A 22 7.58 -12.70 7.87
N MET A 23 7.61 -11.40 8.18
CA MET A 23 8.50 -10.85 9.20
C MET A 23 8.12 -11.32 10.62
N ALA A 24 6.83 -11.48 10.91
CA ALA A 24 6.35 -11.94 12.21
C ALA A 24 6.56 -13.45 12.43
N GLU A 25 6.61 -14.24 11.37
CA GLU A 25 6.93 -15.68 11.40
C GLU A 25 8.41 -15.95 11.68
N HIS A 26 9.28 -14.95 11.56
CA HIS A 26 10.69 -15.08 11.86
C HIS A 26 10.94 -14.86 13.37
N ASP A 27 11.57 -15.84 14.06
CA ASP A 27 11.82 -15.84 15.51
C ASP A 27 12.84 -14.78 16.01
N GLY A 28 13.06 -13.72 15.24
CA GLY A 28 14.01 -12.67 15.56
C GLY A 28 13.65 -11.36 14.87
N LEU A 29 14.36 -10.28 15.22
CA LEU A 29 14.11 -8.97 14.64
C LEU A 29 14.20 -9.00 13.10
N PRO A 30 13.24 -8.41 12.39
CA PRO A 30 13.28 -8.35 10.93
C PRO A 30 14.54 -7.64 10.45
N ALA A 31 15.13 -8.13 9.36
CA ALA A 31 16.26 -7.46 8.73
C ALA A 31 15.88 -6.02 8.35
N GLY A 32 16.81 -5.07 8.49
CA GLY A 32 16.57 -3.67 8.15
C GLY A 32 16.16 -3.45 6.68
N SER A 33 16.56 -4.36 5.78
CA SER A 33 16.10 -4.38 4.39
C SER A 33 14.60 -4.70 4.26
N ALA A 34 14.07 -5.63 5.06
CA ALA A 34 12.64 -5.97 5.06
C ALA A 34 11.80 -4.81 5.62
N LEU A 35 12.26 -4.16 6.69
CA LEU A 35 11.63 -2.95 7.22
C LEU A 35 11.60 -1.81 6.18
N ARG A 36 12.71 -1.60 5.46
CA ARG A 36 12.78 -0.60 4.39
C ARG A 36 11.80 -0.92 3.25
N GLN A 37 11.70 -2.17 2.84
CA GLN A 37 10.77 -2.59 1.79
C GLN A 37 9.31 -2.28 2.17
N VAL A 38 8.93 -2.50 3.43
CA VAL A 38 7.59 -2.14 3.91
C VAL A 38 7.38 -0.62 3.91
N ALA A 39 8.36 0.15 4.39
CA ALA A 39 8.26 1.61 4.40
C ALA A 39 8.14 2.21 2.98
N GLU A 40 8.88 1.67 2.00
CA GLU A 40 8.75 2.07 0.59
C GLU A 40 7.35 1.76 0.05
N LEU A 41 6.80 0.60 0.41
CA LEU A 41 5.45 0.20 -0.01
C LEU A 41 4.36 1.08 0.64
N GLU A 42 4.54 1.50 1.89
CA GLU A 42 3.66 2.44 2.58
C GLU A 42 3.61 3.80 1.89
N ASN A 43 4.77 4.32 1.46
CA ASN A 43 4.81 5.57 0.69
C ASN A 43 4.02 5.48 -0.63
N VAL A 44 4.13 4.35 -1.32
CA VAL A 44 3.36 4.10 -2.56
C VAL A 44 1.86 3.97 -2.27
N ILE A 45 1.47 3.28 -1.19
CA ILE A 45 0.08 3.16 -0.77
C ILE A 45 -0.52 4.54 -0.50
N ALA A 46 0.17 5.38 0.28
CA ALA A 46 -0.28 6.74 0.59
C ALA A 46 -0.45 7.58 -0.68
N ALA A 47 0.49 7.48 -1.64
CA ALA A 47 0.39 8.17 -2.91
C ALA A 47 -0.83 7.71 -3.74
N VAL A 48 -1.12 6.40 -3.77
CA VAL A 48 -2.30 5.87 -4.49
C VAL A 48 -3.59 6.30 -3.80
N GLU A 49 -3.65 6.28 -2.47
CA GLU A 49 -4.81 6.75 -1.70
C GLU A 49 -5.13 8.22 -1.97
N ALA A 50 -4.10 9.07 -2.03
CA ALA A 50 -4.25 10.48 -2.38
C ALA A 50 -4.89 10.64 -3.78
N VAL A 51 -4.37 9.93 -4.78
CA VAL A 51 -4.92 9.99 -6.16
C VAL A 51 -6.35 9.46 -6.23
N VAL A 52 -6.68 8.38 -5.50
CA VAL A 52 -8.07 7.89 -5.40
C VAL A 52 -8.99 8.97 -4.83
N GLY A 53 -8.56 9.66 -3.77
CA GLY A 53 -9.29 10.77 -3.17
C GLY A 53 -9.53 11.92 -4.15
N GLU A 54 -8.49 12.34 -4.85
CA GLU A 54 -8.57 13.40 -5.88
C GLU A 54 -9.54 13.04 -7.01
N GLU A 55 -9.49 11.81 -7.52
CA GLU A 55 -10.38 11.34 -8.58
C GLU A 55 -11.84 11.25 -8.10
N ALA A 56 -12.07 10.83 -6.86
CA ALA A 56 -13.40 10.84 -6.26
C ALA A 56 -13.95 12.27 -6.09
N GLU A 57 -13.10 13.22 -5.69
CA GLU A 57 -13.48 14.63 -5.64
C GLU A 57 -13.79 15.21 -7.02
N ARG A 58 -12.98 14.91 -8.03
CA ARG A 58 -13.24 15.34 -9.42
C ARG A 58 -14.57 14.81 -9.93
N ALA A 59 -14.87 13.54 -9.68
CA ALA A 59 -16.14 12.93 -10.10
C ALA A 59 -17.37 13.57 -9.43
N ARG A 60 -17.24 14.09 -8.20
CA ARG A 60 -18.34 14.79 -7.49
C ARG A 60 -18.59 16.22 -7.99
N ARG A 61 -17.61 16.84 -8.65
CA ARG A 61 -17.70 18.23 -9.15
C ARG A 61 -18.18 18.30 -10.61
N GLN A 62 -18.31 17.16 -11.29
CA GLN A 62 -18.83 17.01 -12.65
C GLN A 62 -20.29 16.60 -12.60
#